data_AF-A0A959VEB5-F1
#
_entry.id   AF-A0A959VEB5-F1
#
_cell.length_a   1.000
_cell.length_b   1.000
_cell.length_c   1.000
_cell.angle_alpha   90.00
_cell.angle_beta   90.00
_cell.angle_gamma   90.00
#
_symmetry.space_group_name_H-M   'P 1'
#
loop_
_entity.id
_entity.type
_entity.pdbx_description
1 polymer ?
#
loop_
_entity_poly.entity_id
_entity_poly.type
_entity_poly.pdbx_seq_one_letter_code
_entity_poly.pdbx_strand_id
1 'polypeptide(L)' 'MRQIWTITKRELQSFFDSLMAYIMLIAFLGFTGFFTWLYGSDIFFVKQASLGAFFSIAYWTLFFF' A
#
# COMPACT_ATOMS: atom_id res chain seq x y z
N MET A 1 -20.90 -15.92 -15.38
CA MET A 1 -20.34 -14.55 -15.44
C MET A 1 -21.15 -13.53 -14.63
N ARG A 2 -22.47 -13.37 -14.86
CA ARG A 2 -23.29 -12.35 -14.17
C ARG A 2 -23.31 -12.48 -12.64
N GLN A 3 -23.45 -13.70 -12.11
CA GLN A 3 -23.45 -13.93 -10.65
C GLN A 3 -22.10 -13.57 -10.00
N ILE A 4 -20.98 -13.95 -10.61
CA ILE A 4 -19.64 -13.61 -10.14
C ILE A 4 -19.49 -12.08 -10.06
N TRP A 5 -19.89 -11.37 -11.11
CA TRP A 5 -19.83 -9.90 -11.14
C TRP A 5 -20.68 -9.24 -10.05
N THR A 6 -21.90 -9.74 -9.82
CA THR A 6 -22.77 -9.25 -8.75
C THR A 6 -22.12 -9.43 -7.38
N ILE A 7 -21.50 -10.58 -7.13
CA ILE A 7 -20.82 -10.86 -5.86
C ILE A 7 -19.60 -9.95 -5.72
N THR A 8 -18.73 -9.87 -6.72
CA THR A 8 -17.54 -9.01 -6.70
C THR A 8 -17.90 -7.55 -6.41
N LYS A 9 -18.92 -7.00 -7.07
CA LYS A 9 -19.35 -5.62 -6.84
C LYS A 9 -19.83 -5.39 -5.40
N ARG A 10 -20.61 -6.33 -4.84
CA ARG A 10 -21.11 -6.23 -3.47
C ARG A 10 -19.98 -6.25 -2.45
N GLU A 11 -19.05 -7.20 -2.58
CA GLU A 11 -17.93 -7.32 -1.63
C GLU A 11 -16.98 -6.12 -1.72
N LEU A 12 -16.69 -5.65 -2.94
CA LEU A 12 -15.84 -4.48 -3.14
C LEU A 12 -16.48 -3.22 -2.52
N GLN A 13 -17.78 -3.01 -2.74
CA GLN A 13 -18.50 -1.90 -2.14
C GLN A 13 -18.50 -1.99 -0.61
N SER A 14 -18.77 -3.18 -0.05
CA SER A 14 -18.76 -3.39 1.40
C SER A 14 -17.40 -3.08 2.05
N PHE A 15 -16.29 -3.34 1.35
CA PHE A 15 -14.96 -2.97 1.85
C PHE A 15 -14.79 -1.45 1.91
N PHE A 16 -15.15 -0.76 0.83
CA PHE A 16 -15.01 0.69 0.72
C PHE A 16 -16.09 1.49 1.46
N ASP A 17 -17.20 0.89 1.88
CA ASP A 17 -18.16 1.59 2.75
C ASP A 17 -17.59 1.82 4.18
N SER A 18 -16.47 1.15 4.53
CA SER A 18 -15.80 1.31 5.82
C SER A 18 -14.80 2.47 5.81
N LEU A 19 -14.96 3.42 6.74
CA LEU A 19 -13.98 4.48 6.98
C LEU A 19 -12.58 3.92 7.29
N MET A 20 -12.54 2.80 8.02
CA MET A 20 -11.27 2.15 8.38
C MET A 20 -10.50 1.66 7.16
N ALA A 21 -11.18 1.22 6.10
CA ALA A 21 -10.52 0.80 4.87
C ALA A 21 -9.74 1.96 4.23
N TYR A 22 -10.32 3.16 4.20
CA TYR A 22 -9.63 4.36 3.71
C TYR A 22 -8.47 4.77 4.60
N ILE A 23 -8.63 4.72 5.93
CA ILE A 23 -7.54 5.03 6.88
C ILE A 23 -6.37 4.06 6.66
N MET A 24 -6.66 2.75 6.55
CA MET A 24 -5.64 1.74 6.31
C MET A 24 -4.93 1.93 4.96
N LEU A 25 -5.67 2.24 3.89
CA LEU A 25 -5.08 2.53 2.58
C LEU A 25 -4.17 3.75 2.60
N ILE A 26 -4.62 4.86 3.18
CA ILE A 26 -3.83 6.09 3.28
C ILE A 26 -2.60 5.86 4.14
N ALA A 27 -2.73 5.16 5.26
CA ALA A 27 -1.61 4.82 6.13
C ALA A 27 -0.61 3.92 5.40
N PHE A 28 -1.06 2.85 4.75
CA PHE A 28 -0.20 1.94 3.98
C PHE A 28 0.60 2.68 2.90
N LEU A 29 -0.07 3.51 2.10
CA LEU A 29 0.57 4.31 1.05
C LEU A 29 1.51 5.36 1.63
N GLY A 30 1.08 6.04 2.70
CA GLY A 30 1.85 7.06 3.40
C GLY A 30 3.13 6.53 4.00
N PHE A 31 3.07 5.42 4.75
CA PHE A 31 4.25 4.79 5.34
C PHE A 31 5.17 4.21 4.27
N THR A 32 4.64 3.42 3.33
CA THR A 32 5.44 2.82 2.27
C THR A 32 6.12 3.87 1.40
N GLY A 33 5.41 4.96 1.06
CA GLY A 33 5.96 6.10 0.35
C GLY A 33 6.98 6.88 1.18
N PHE A 34 6.69 7.18 2.43
CA PHE A 34 7.61 7.91 3.29
C PHE A 34 8.96 7.17 3.45
N PHE A 35 8.93 5.87 3.74
CA PHE A 35 10.15 5.08 3.91
C PHE A 35 10.89 4.80 2.60
N THR A 36 10.20 4.66 1.47
CA THR A 36 10.88 4.42 0.19
C THR A 36 11.56 5.68 -0.35
N TRP A 37 10.95 6.85 -0.13
CA TRP A 37 11.32 8.08 -0.82
C TRP A 37 11.96 9.16 0.06
N LEU A 38 11.66 9.20 1.37
CA LEU A 38 12.06 10.31 2.25
C LEU A 38 12.89 9.89 3.47
N TYR A 39 12.88 8.62 3.87
CA TYR A 39 13.53 8.17 5.11
C TYR A 39 14.42 6.94 4.89
N GLY A 40 15.73 7.07 5.13
CA GLY A 40 16.71 5.96 5.02
C GLY A 40 17.71 6.17 3.88
N SER A 41 18.09 5.10 3.17
CA SER A 41 18.84 5.20 1.89
C SER A 41 17.87 5.45 0.74
N ASP A 42 17.21 6.61 0.79
CA ASP A 42 16.20 7.01 -0.16
C ASP A 42 16.74 6.97 -1.60
N ILE A 43 15.84 6.61 -2.54
CA ILE A 43 16.16 6.47 -3.97
C ILE A 43 16.79 7.75 -4.54
N PHE A 44 16.40 8.91 -4.00
CA PHE A 44 16.93 10.21 -4.40
C PHE A 44 18.37 10.45 -3.92
N PHE A 45 18.70 10.10 -2.68
CA PHE A 45 20.06 10.21 -2.15
C PHE A 45 21.03 9.25 -2.84
N VAL A 46 20.61 8.00 -3.10
CA VAL A 46 21.43 6.99 -3.79
C VAL A 46 21.54 7.28 -5.30
N LYS A 47 20.65 8.11 -5.86
CA LYS A 47 20.57 8.46 -7.29
C LYS A 47 20.45 7.25 -8.22
N GLN A 48 19.86 6.18 -7.72
CA GLN A 48 19.66 4.94 -8.47
C GLN A 48 18.22 4.49 -8.34
N ALA A 49 17.56 4.22 -9.48
CA ALA A 49 16.22 3.64 -9.53
C ALA A 49 16.28 2.14 -9.19
N SER A 50 16.51 1.82 -7.92
CA SER A 50 16.51 0.46 -7.39
C SER A 50 15.31 0.24 -6.46
N LEU A 51 14.79 -0.99 -6.42
CA LEU A 51 13.77 -1.40 -5.45
C LEU A 51 14.36 -1.81 -4.09
N GLY A 52 15.67 -1.69 -3.89
CA GLY A 52 16.34 -2.12 -2.65
C GLY A 52 15.82 -1.39 -1.41
N ALA A 53 15.64 -0.06 -1.52
CA ALA A 53 15.08 0.76 -0.45
C ALA A 53 13.61 0.42 -0.13
N PHE A 54 12.84 0.01 -1.14
CA PHE A 54 11.47 -0.49 -0.93
C PHE A 54 11.48 -1.84 -0.21
N PHE A 55 12.29 -2.80 -0.66
CA PHE A 55 12.31 -4.15 -0.08
C PHE A 55 12.89 -4.21 1.34
N SER A 56 13.74 -3.26 1.73
CA SER A 56 14.26 -3.19 3.10
C SER A 56 13.17 -2.89 4.13
N ILE A 57 12.12 -2.16 3.74
CA ILE A 57 10.98 -1.81 4.61
C ILE A 57 9.72 -2.64 4.30
N ALA A 58 9.61 -3.23 3.10
CA ALA A 58 8.43 -3.96 2.64
C ALA A 58 7.98 -5.08 3.59
N TYR A 59 8.94 -5.79 4.22
CA TYR A 59 8.61 -6.81 5.21
C TYR A 59 7.78 -6.24 6.37
N TRP A 60 8.11 -5.05 6.84
CA TRP A 60 7.42 -4.40 7.94
C TRP A 60 6.08 -3.83 7.47
N THR A 61 6.05 -3.08 6.36
CA THR A 61 4.80 -2.45 5.89
C THR A 61 3.75 -3.47 5.46
N LEU A 62 4.13 -4.57 4.82
CA LEU A 62 3.19 -5.63 4.42
C LEU A 62 2.76 -6.54 5.59
N PHE A 63 3.46 -6.48 6.73
CA PHE A 63 3.07 -7.22 7.92
C PHE A 63 1.97 -6.49 8.72
N PHE A 64 2.03 -5.15 8.79
CA PHE A 64 1.07 -4.34 9.56
C PHE A 64 -0.21 -3.97 8.81
N PHE A 65 -0.16 -3.94 7.47
CA PHE A 65 -1.27 -3.54 6.61
C PHE A 65 -1.65 -4.68 5.66
#